data_AF-A0A9E1VTL9-F1
#
_entry.id   AF-A0A9E1VTL9-F1
#
_cell.length_a   1.000
_cell.length_b   1.000
_cell.length_c   1.000
_cell.angle_alpha   90.00
_cell.angle_beta   90.00
_cell.angle_gamma   90.00
#
_symmetry.space_group_name_H-M   'P 1'
#
loop_
_entity.id
_entity.type
_entity.pdbx_description
1 polymer ?
#
loop_
_entity_poly.entity_id
_entity_poly.type
_entity_poly.pdbx_seq_one_letter_code
_entity_poly.pdbx_strand_id
1 'polypeptide(L)'
;MNHVKTTFCRILTTIVLGFSIETTWACMVCIPFPKETLADQILKAQIVVLARENPEKAFSYQVETILKGNINHPEIDLFLASRTRRQLAENPEDSVVLTYDIKTKNWQSAGYATPAYGFIVREMLIREASWNPPFGKERRPRFFLPYLADEDPTIRELASLEVGQASYSLIREADRFIPRQQVHDFLAEPKYMEWWGLYILLLGVDATPAEAEIIRDAIDNHARFNQSLNLSAWATALIEIDGETGIDWLEQHYLMKPNRPNDQVLDVLKALSVQGAKIDSTLRLRIAKSYNALIESHPALAGWVARDLTAWSDWRFADVLRKLRKQSVAIDASTAYAIDYYLKRAQLAQ
;
A
#
# COMPACT_ATOMS: atom_id res chain seq x y z
N MET A 1 -72.42 11.07 14.84
CA MET A 1 -72.45 10.30 13.58
C MET A 1 -71.69 11.08 12.52
N ASN A 2 -70.71 10.41 11.87
CA ASN A 2 -69.89 10.84 10.72
C ASN A 2 -68.79 11.88 11.04
N HIS A 3 -67.56 11.49 11.39
CA HIS A 3 -66.42 10.99 10.58
C HIS A 3 -65.81 11.97 9.55
N VAL A 4 -64.46 11.98 9.53
CA VAL A 4 -63.52 12.36 8.43
C VAL A 4 -63.09 13.84 8.41
N LYS A 5 -61.81 14.25 8.30
CA LYS A 5 -60.46 13.66 8.36
C LYS A 5 -59.49 14.83 8.59
N THR A 6 -58.54 14.69 9.51
CA THR A 6 -57.43 15.63 9.72
C THR A 6 -56.31 15.32 8.71
N THR A 7 -55.99 16.28 7.85
CA THR A 7 -54.90 16.19 6.86
C THR A 7 -53.56 16.39 7.57
N PHE A 8 -52.80 15.31 7.78
CA PHE A 8 -51.43 15.38 8.28
C PHE A 8 -50.47 15.32 7.10
N CYS A 9 -49.90 16.47 6.73
CA CYS A 9 -48.86 16.60 5.72
C CYS A 9 -47.53 16.10 6.32
N ARG A 10 -47.14 14.86 6.04
CA ARG A 10 -45.79 14.35 6.35
C ARG A 10 -44.85 14.66 5.19
N ILE A 11 -43.98 15.64 5.38
CA ILE A 11 -42.79 15.85 4.55
C ILE A 11 -41.78 14.76 4.95
N LEU A 12 -41.56 13.80 4.05
CA LEU A 12 -40.51 12.79 4.19
C LEU A 12 -39.23 13.39 3.57
N THR A 13 -38.37 13.97 4.41
CA THR A 13 -37.03 14.41 4.00
C THR A 13 -36.12 13.20 3.96
N THR A 14 -35.93 12.63 2.78
CA THR A 14 -34.97 11.54 2.55
C THR A 14 -33.55 12.10 2.67
N ILE A 15 -32.89 11.88 3.81
CA ILE A 15 -31.47 12.16 3.99
C ILE A 15 -30.70 11.13 3.18
N VAL A 16 -30.18 11.53 2.02
CA VAL A 16 -29.20 10.75 1.25
C VAL A 16 -27.88 10.87 2.00
N LEU A 17 -27.60 9.90 2.87
CA LEU A 17 -26.26 9.66 3.41
C LEU A 17 -25.37 9.25 2.24
N GLY A 18 -24.63 10.22 1.71
CA GLY A 18 -23.50 9.99 0.82
C GLY A 18 -22.41 9.24 1.58
N PHE A 19 -22.50 7.92 1.63
CA PHE A 19 -21.37 7.08 1.96
C PHE A 19 -20.37 7.22 0.82
N SER A 20 -19.37 8.08 1.02
CA SER A 20 -18.11 7.99 0.30
C SER A 20 -17.52 6.63 0.63
N ILE A 21 -17.75 5.65 -0.22
CA ILE A 21 -17.06 4.37 -0.16
C ILE A 21 -15.62 4.70 -0.53
N GLU A 22 -14.78 4.91 0.48
CA GLU A 22 -13.34 4.93 0.27
C GLU A 22 -12.96 3.59 -0.34
N THR A 23 -12.67 3.59 -1.64
CA THR A 23 -12.06 2.44 -2.30
C THR A 23 -10.72 2.24 -1.63
N THR A 24 -10.62 1.24 -0.76
CA THR A 24 -9.35 0.73 -0.28
C THR A 24 -8.63 0.18 -1.50
N TRP A 25 -7.73 0.99 -2.07
CA TRP A 25 -6.80 0.54 -3.10
C TRP A 25 -5.98 -0.59 -2.48
N ALA A 26 -6.27 -1.83 -2.89
CA ALA A 26 -5.42 -2.96 -2.55
C ALA A 26 -4.00 -2.64 -3.05
N CYS A 27 -2.99 -2.97 -2.25
CA CYS A 27 -1.62 -2.54 -2.46
C CYS A 27 -1.14 -2.77 -3.89
N MET A 28 -0.60 -1.69 -4.50
CA MET A 28 0.02 -1.70 -5.82
C MET A 28 1.33 -2.53 -5.83
N VAL A 29 1.96 -2.71 -4.67
CA VAL A 29 3.13 -3.57 -4.45
C VAL A 29 2.69 -4.75 -3.59
N CYS A 30 2.88 -5.98 -4.06
CA CYS A 30 2.50 -7.20 -3.33
C CYS A 30 3.45 -7.49 -2.15
N ILE A 31 3.67 -6.52 -1.27
CA ILE A 31 4.35 -6.73 0.02
C ILE A 31 3.26 -7.09 1.04
N PRO A 32 3.41 -8.17 1.82
CA PRO A 32 2.49 -8.45 2.91
C PRO A 32 2.67 -7.40 4.00
N PHE A 33 1.93 -6.30 3.90
CA PHE A 33 1.94 -5.28 4.93
C PHE A 33 1.25 -5.82 6.19
N PRO A 34 1.81 -5.57 7.39
CA PRO A 34 1.11 -5.84 8.62
C PRO A 34 -0.18 -5.01 8.65
N LYS A 35 -1.21 -5.54 9.31
CA LYS A 35 -2.49 -4.79 9.46
C LYS A 35 -2.32 -3.46 10.19
N GLU A 36 -1.29 -3.37 11.04
CA GLU A 36 -0.89 -2.16 11.74
C GLU A 36 0.63 -2.04 11.67
N THR A 37 1.14 -0.87 11.26
CA THR A 37 2.59 -0.60 11.29
C THR A 37 3.04 -0.19 12.70
N LEU A 38 4.35 -0.18 12.94
CA LEU A 38 4.90 0.42 14.17
C LEU A 38 4.50 1.88 14.33
N ALA A 39 4.38 2.64 13.23
CA ALA A 39 3.85 3.99 13.31
C ALA A 39 2.37 4.02 13.68
N ASP A 40 1.54 3.09 13.22
CA ASP A 40 0.16 2.99 13.69
C ASP A 40 0.10 2.71 15.20
N GLN A 41 0.92 1.78 15.69
CA GLN A 41 1.02 1.45 17.10
C GLN A 41 1.39 2.70 17.93
N ILE A 42 2.43 3.43 17.51
CA ILE A 42 2.91 4.65 18.18
C ILE A 42 1.84 5.75 18.17
N LEU A 43 1.22 6.01 17.01
CA LEU A 43 0.26 7.11 16.87
C LEU A 43 -1.05 6.81 17.62
N LYS A 44 -1.54 5.57 17.57
CA LYS A 44 -2.79 5.17 18.26
C LYS A 44 -2.63 5.07 19.78
N ALA A 45 -1.41 4.89 20.28
CA ALA A 45 -1.15 4.76 21.71
C ALA A 45 -1.52 6.03 22.48
N GLN A 46 -2.00 5.87 23.71
CA GLN A 46 -2.33 6.99 24.59
C GLN A 46 -1.10 7.49 25.36
N ILE A 47 -0.13 6.60 25.60
CA ILE A 47 1.15 6.95 26.21
C ILE A 47 2.26 6.39 25.33
N VAL A 48 3.27 7.21 25.06
CA VAL A 48 4.50 6.82 24.37
C VAL A 48 5.67 7.33 25.18
N VAL A 49 6.62 6.45 25.50
CA VAL A 49 7.79 6.78 26.32
C VAL A 49 9.07 6.22 25.70
N LEU A 50 10.19 6.86 26.04
CA LEU A 50 11.51 6.26 25.99
C LEU A 50 11.81 5.67 27.36
N ALA A 51 12.18 4.40 27.38
CA ALA A 51 12.46 3.66 28.61
C ALA A 51 13.78 2.92 28.54
N ARG A 52 14.44 2.79 29.70
CA ARG A 52 15.69 2.06 29.90
C ARG A 52 15.54 1.04 31.03
N GLU A 53 16.60 0.29 31.35
CA GLU A 53 16.59 -0.64 32.49
C GLU A 53 16.32 0.10 33.80
N ASN A 54 15.42 -0.44 34.63
CA ASN A 54 15.22 0.05 35.98
C ASN A 54 16.38 -0.38 36.89
N PRO A 55 17.14 0.57 37.47
CA PRO A 55 18.30 0.24 38.32
C PRO A 55 17.92 -0.46 39.63
N GLU A 56 16.67 -0.32 40.08
CA GLU A 56 16.17 -0.90 41.33
C GLU A 56 15.46 -2.25 41.14
N LYS A 57 15.10 -2.59 39.89
CA LYS A 57 14.33 -3.81 39.56
C LYS A 57 14.84 -4.43 38.27
N ALA A 58 15.69 -5.44 38.40
CA ALA A 58 16.29 -6.16 37.27
C ALA A 58 15.24 -6.67 36.27
N PHE A 59 15.58 -6.62 34.98
CA PHE A 59 14.71 -7.06 33.87
C PHE A 59 13.36 -6.32 33.77
N SER A 60 13.29 -5.10 34.31
CA SER A 60 12.15 -4.21 34.14
C SER A 60 12.57 -2.87 33.57
N TYR A 61 11.58 -2.12 33.08
CA TYR A 61 11.79 -0.81 32.48
C TYR A 61 11.53 0.32 33.48
N GLN A 62 12.28 1.40 33.35
CA GLN A 62 11.99 2.71 33.94
C GLN A 62 11.82 3.74 32.82
N VAL A 63 10.81 4.60 32.94
CA VAL A 63 10.62 5.72 32.01
C VAL A 63 11.74 6.73 32.18
N GLU A 64 12.40 7.05 31.07
CA GLU A 64 13.39 8.11 30.98
C GLU A 64 12.76 9.40 30.45
N THR A 65 11.97 9.29 29.38
CA THR A 65 11.29 10.43 28.78
C THR A 65 9.87 10.07 28.34
N ILE A 66 8.92 10.96 28.59
CA ILE A 66 7.55 10.83 28.09
C ILE A 66 7.42 11.64 26.80
N LEU A 67 7.02 10.97 25.71
CA LEU A 67 6.84 11.58 24.39
C LEU A 67 5.37 11.97 24.12
N LYS A 68 4.43 11.15 24.62
CA LYS A 68 2.98 11.36 24.55
C LYS A 68 2.34 10.84 25.83
N GLY A 69 1.30 11.53 26.31
CA GLY A 69 0.56 11.13 27.51
C GLY A 69 0.90 11.95 28.76
N ASN A 70 0.50 11.44 29.92
CA ASN A 70 0.67 12.12 31.22
C ASN A 70 1.87 11.55 32.00
N ILE A 71 2.44 12.35 32.90
CA ILE A 71 3.47 11.93 33.87
C ILE A 71 2.99 10.81 34.79
N ASN A 72 1.70 10.80 35.11
CA ASN A 72 1.07 9.71 35.82
C ASN A 72 0.71 8.60 34.83
N HIS A 73 1.64 7.67 34.61
CA HIS A 73 1.45 6.49 33.76
C HIS A 73 1.31 5.21 34.61
N PRO A 74 0.66 4.16 34.10
CA PRO A 74 0.65 2.84 34.74
C PRO A 74 2.06 2.27 34.91
N GLU A 75 2.26 1.36 35.88
CA GLU A 75 3.51 0.60 35.99
C GLU A 75 3.78 -0.14 34.67
N ILE A 76 5.04 -0.16 34.22
CA ILE A 76 5.44 -0.91 33.04
C ILE A 76 5.60 -2.38 33.45
N ASP A 77 4.69 -3.22 32.98
CA ASP A 77 4.65 -4.67 33.23
C ASP A 77 5.31 -5.50 32.10
N LEU A 78 6.17 -4.87 31.30
CA LEU A 78 6.96 -5.55 30.26
C LEU A 78 8.26 -6.10 30.80
N PHE A 79 8.57 -7.33 30.38
CA PHE A 79 9.86 -7.96 30.62
C PHE A 79 10.94 -7.37 29.70
N LEU A 80 12.03 -6.86 30.29
CA LEU A 80 13.22 -6.43 29.55
C LEU A 80 14.14 -7.63 29.31
N ALA A 81 14.23 -8.08 28.06
CA ALA A 81 15.07 -9.22 27.68
C ALA A 81 16.57 -8.95 27.90
N SER A 82 17.32 -9.98 28.32
CA SER A 82 18.76 -9.89 28.62
C SER A 82 19.63 -9.40 27.47
N ARG A 83 19.20 -9.59 26.21
CA ARG A 83 19.92 -9.08 25.03
C ARG A 83 19.77 -7.56 24.92
N THR A 84 18.53 -7.08 24.93
CA THR A 84 18.20 -5.64 24.91
C THR A 84 18.83 -4.91 26.08
N ARG A 85 18.78 -5.50 27.28
CA ARG A 85 19.41 -4.96 28.48
C ARG A 85 20.91 -4.73 28.31
N ARG A 86 21.64 -5.73 27.80
CA ARG A 86 23.07 -5.61 27.51
C ARG A 86 23.35 -4.52 26.49
N GLN A 87 22.54 -4.47 25.44
CA GLN A 87 22.66 -3.44 24.40
C GLN A 87 22.47 -2.02 24.96
N LEU A 88 21.46 -1.80 25.81
CA LEU A 88 21.24 -0.52 26.49
C LEU A 88 22.40 -0.16 27.44
N ALA A 89 23.00 -1.13 28.12
CA ALA A 89 24.14 -0.90 28.99
C ALA A 89 25.40 -0.51 28.20
N GLU A 90 25.59 -1.08 27.01
CA GLU A 90 26.68 -0.73 26.08
C GLU A 90 26.46 0.61 25.37
N ASN A 91 25.20 1.04 25.21
CA ASN A 91 24.83 2.26 24.49
C ASN A 91 23.99 3.19 25.39
N PRO A 92 24.64 4.13 26.12
CA PRO A 92 23.98 4.99 27.10
C PRO A 92 22.90 5.91 26.53
N GLU A 93 23.04 6.32 25.26
CA GLU A 93 22.12 7.24 24.58
C GLU A 93 20.91 6.53 23.95
N ASP A 94 20.91 5.20 23.92
CA ASP A 94 19.82 4.43 23.32
C ASP A 94 18.65 4.28 24.30
N SER A 95 17.53 3.77 23.82
CA SER A 95 16.32 3.58 24.62
C SER A 95 15.47 2.46 24.03
N VAL A 96 14.35 2.15 24.66
CA VAL A 96 13.27 1.38 24.03
C VAL A 96 12.03 2.27 23.96
N VAL A 97 11.41 2.34 22.79
CA VAL A 97 10.11 3.01 22.64
C VAL A 97 9.05 2.07 23.18
N LEU A 98 8.34 2.49 24.23
CA LEU A 98 7.21 1.75 24.77
C LEU A 98 5.93 2.53 24.54
N THR A 99 4.88 1.79 24.22
CA THR A 99 3.54 2.29 23.93
C THR A 99 2.56 1.68 24.89
N TYR A 100 1.59 2.46 25.37
CA TYR A 100 0.50 1.98 26.20
C TYR A 100 -0.84 2.27 25.52
N ASP A 101 -1.67 1.22 25.42
CA ASP A 101 -3.05 1.34 24.98
C ASP A 101 -4.00 1.23 26.18
N ILE A 102 -4.77 2.29 26.43
CA ILE A 102 -5.70 2.38 27.55
C ILE A 102 -6.90 1.44 27.42
N LYS A 103 -7.27 1.06 26.18
CA LYS A 103 -8.41 0.17 25.92
C LYS A 103 -8.06 -1.26 26.29
N THR A 104 -6.89 -1.72 25.86
CA THR A 104 -6.38 -3.06 26.18
C THR A 104 -5.66 -3.11 27.53
N LYS A 105 -5.31 -1.95 28.09
CA LYS A 105 -4.55 -1.76 29.33
C LYS A 105 -3.17 -2.41 29.32
N ASN A 106 -2.57 -2.52 28.13
CA ASN A 106 -1.31 -3.24 27.94
C ASN A 106 -0.21 -2.31 27.45
N TRP A 107 0.99 -2.55 27.95
CA TRP A 107 2.21 -2.03 27.37
C TRP A 107 2.67 -2.91 26.21
N GLN A 108 3.28 -2.28 25.20
CA GLN A 108 3.91 -2.94 24.07
C GLN A 108 5.22 -2.23 23.72
N SER A 109 6.23 -3.01 23.33
CA SER A 109 7.45 -2.47 22.73
C SER A 109 7.17 -2.05 21.30
N ALA A 110 7.61 -0.84 20.93
CA ALA A 110 7.57 -0.30 19.57
C ALA A 110 8.98 -0.20 18.95
N GLY A 111 9.97 -0.85 19.57
CA GLY A 111 11.32 -1.00 19.02
C GLY A 111 12.43 -0.47 19.93
N TYR A 112 13.65 -0.96 19.67
CA TYR A 112 14.87 -0.39 20.21
C TYR A 112 15.14 0.95 19.52
N ALA A 113 15.39 1.99 20.29
CA ALA A 113 15.61 3.34 19.80
C ALA A 113 17.07 3.72 19.93
N THR A 114 17.73 3.85 18.78
CA THR A 114 18.87 4.77 18.64
C THR A 114 18.37 6.21 18.80
N PRO A 115 19.25 7.20 19.05
CA PRO A 115 18.87 8.61 19.04
C PRO A 115 18.16 9.04 17.75
N ALA A 116 18.56 8.47 16.61
CA ALA A 116 17.94 8.72 15.31
C ALA A 116 16.49 8.21 15.26
N TYR A 117 16.24 6.96 15.68
CA TYR A 117 14.88 6.43 15.73
C TYR A 117 14.02 7.21 16.73
N GLY A 118 14.56 7.54 17.91
CA GLY A 118 13.88 8.37 18.90
C GLY A 118 13.48 9.76 18.38
N PHE A 119 14.31 10.38 17.54
CA PHE A 119 13.99 11.63 16.85
C PHE A 119 12.82 11.46 15.88
N ILE A 120 12.82 10.40 15.07
CA ILE A 120 11.73 10.10 14.13
C ILE A 120 10.40 9.90 14.87
N VAL A 121 10.40 9.18 15.99
CA VAL A 121 9.19 9.01 16.82
C VAL A 121 8.64 10.35 17.31
N ARG A 122 9.51 11.27 17.75
CA ARG A 122 9.06 12.63 18.15
C ARG A 122 8.45 13.38 16.97
N GLU A 123 9.08 13.34 15.80
CA GLU A 123 8.55 13.99 14.60
C GLU A 123 7.20 13.41 14.17
N MET A 124 7.01 12.09 14.27
CA MET A 124 5.73 11.44 14.01
C MET A 124 4.62 11.98 14.92
N LEU A 125 4.90 12.08 16.23
CA LEU A 125 3.94 12.57 17.22
C LEU A 125 3.60 14.05 17.00
N ILE A 126 4.57 14.88 16.63
CA ILE A 126 4.34 16.29 16.27
C ILE A 126 3.44 16.41 15.03
N ARG A 127 3.59 15.50 14.07
CA ARG A 127 2.91 15.56 12.76
C ARG A 127 1.58 14.80 12.73
N GLU A 128 1.25 14.02 13.75
CA GLU A 128 0.06 13.17 13.84
C GLU A 128 -1.21 13.86 13.30
N ALA A 129 -1.52 15.05 13.82
CA ALA A 129 -2.73 15.78 13.43
C ALA A 129 -2.78 16.13 11.93
N SER A 130 -1.62 16.35 11.30
CA SER A 130 -1.50 16.72 9.89
C SER A 130 -1.66 15.54 8.92
N TRP A 131 -1.57 14.31 9.42
CA TRP A 131 -1.66 13.06 8.65
C TRP A 131 -3.08 12.50 8.55
N ASN A 132 -4.03 13.08 9.26
CA ASN A 132 -5.42 12.66 9.19
C ASN A 132 -6.08 13.00 7.84
N PRO A 133 -6.97 12.13 7.32
CA PRO A 133 -7.77 12.41 6.13
C PRO A 133 -8.61 13.71 6.25
N PRO A 134 -8.94 14.38 5.13
CA PRO A 134 -8.74 13.93 3.75
C PRO A 134 -7.38 14.32 3.15
N PHE A 135 -6.63 15.25 3.73
CA PHE A 135 -5.41 15.81 3.13
C PHE A 135 -4.10 15.16 3.59
N GLY A 136 -4.15 14.34 4.64
CA GLY A 136 -2.96 13.75 5.26
C GLY A 136 -2.46 12.44 4.65
N LYS A 137 -3.25 11.80 3.77
CA LYS A 137 -2.97 10.46 3.23
C LYS A 137 -1.60 10.34 2.55
N GLU A 138 -1.17 11.36 1.81
CA GLU A 138 0.17 11.37 1.20
C GLU A 138 1.25 12.03 2.09
N ARG A 139 0.86 12.81 3.10
CA ARG A 139 1.82 13.53 3.95
C ARG A 139 2.63 12.58 4.83
N ARG A 140 1.98 11.54 5.34
CA ARG A 140 2.62 10.50 6.16
C ARG A 140 3.69 9.73 5.37
N PRO A 141 3.39 9.03 4.27
CA PRO A 141 4.41 8.32 3.52
C PRO A 141 5.47 9.27 2.92
N ARG A 142 5.12 10.51 2.56
CA ARG A 142 6.11 11.49 2.06
C ARG A 142 7.15 11.88 3.12
N PHE A 143 6.77 11.91 4.41
CA PHE A 143 7.72 12.09 5.51
C PHE A 143 8.73 10.94 5.60
N PHE A 144 8.34 9.73 5.21
CA PHE A 144 9.19 8.54 5.30
C PHE A 144 10.15 8.34 4.11
N LEU A 145 9.97 9.06 2.99
CA LEU A 145 10.82 8.92 1.80
C LEU A 145 12.34 9.07 2.07
N PRO A 146 12.82 10.05 2.87
CA PRO A 146 14.24 10.22 3.13
C PRO A 146 14.89 9.05 3.90
N TYR A 147 14.09 8.20 4.52
CA TYR A 147 14.54 7.15 5.43
C TYR A 147 14.58 5.75 4.77
N LEU A 148 14.22 5.64 3.48
CA LEU A 148 14.23 4.38 2.74
C LEU A 148 15.62 3.76 2.55
N ALA A 149 16.64 4.60 2.66
CA ALA A 149 18.05 4.26 2.50
C ALA A 149 18.83 4.31 3.83
N ASP A 150 18.14 4.53 4.96
CA ASP A 150 18.78 4.72 6.27
C ASP A 150 19.63 3.51 6.66
N GLU A 151 20.74 3.73 7.36
CA GLU A 151 21.62 2.65 7.81
C GLU A 151 20.98 1.84 8.95
N ASP A 152 20.20 2.49 9.82
CA ASP A 152 19.46 1.84 10.90
C ASP A 152 18.36 0.96 10.29
N PRO A 153 18.43 -0.38 10.48
CA PRO A 153 17.46 -1.29 9.90
C PRO A 153 16.03 -1.04 10.38
N THR A 154 15.85 -0.56 11.61
CA THR A 154 14.52 -0.27 12.18
C THR A 154 13.88 0.92 11.49
N ILE A 155 14.69 1.97 11.24
CA ILE A 155 14.24 3.17 10.53
C ILE A 155 13.88 2.82 9.08
N ARG A 156 14.75 2.06 8.41
CA ARG A 156 14.55 1.65 7.02
C ARG A 156 13.34 0.74 6.84
N GLU A 157 13.12 -0.22 7.75
CA GLU A 157 11.94 -1.08 7.76
C GLU A 157 10.66 -0.26 7.94
N LEU A 158 10.63 0.63 8.94
CA LEU A 158 9.50 1.54 9.14
C LEU A 158 9.22 2.38 7.90
N ALA A 159 10.25 2.97 7.30
CA ALA A 159 10.11 3.77 6.09
C ALA A 159 9.55 2.97 4.91
N SER A 160 10.03 1.74 4.74
CA SER A 160 9.59 0.84 3.66
C SER A 160 8.13 0.41 3.83
N LEU A 161 7.69 0.13 5.07
CA LEU A 161 6.30 -0.16 5.40
C LEU A 161 5.37 1.03 5.14
N GLU A 162 5.81 2.24 5.45
CA GLU A 162 5.03 3.46 5.30
C GLU A 162 4.93 3.90 3.84
N VAL A 163 6.04 3.90 3.11
CA VAL A 163 6.08 4.27 1.69
C VAL A 163 5.46 3.19 0.81
N GLY A 164 5.61 1.91 1.15
CA GLY A 164 5.07 0.81 0.36
C GLY A 164 3.53 0.81 0.25
N GLN A 165 2.84 1.50 1.18
CA GLN A 165 1.39 1.70 1.15
C GLN A 165 0.95 2.93 0.35
N ALA A 166 1.89 3.73 -0.15
CA ALA A 166 1.59 4.96 -0.86
C ALA A 166 1.11 4.73 -2.30
N SER A 167 0.60 5.80 -2.91
CA SER A 167 0.34 5.80 -4.36
C SER A 167 1.65 5.59 -5.11
N TYR A 168 1.60 4.91 -6.25
CA TYR A 168 2.78 4.75 -7.09
C TYR A 168 3.39 6.10 -7.51
N SER A 169 2.55 7.11 -7.76
CA SER A 169 3.01 8.49 -8.01
C SER A 169 3.92 9.04 -6.91
N LEU A 170 3.63 8.74 -5.63
CA LEU A 170 4.50 9.13 -4.52
C LEU A 170 5.76 8.27 -4.45
N ILE A 171 5.65 6.95 -4.68
CA ILE A 171 6.82 6.05 -4.67
C ILE A 171 7.87 6.50 -5.68
N ARG A 172 7.47 7.01 -6.85
CA ARG A 172 8.39 7.59 -7.85
C ARG A 172 9.21 8.77 -7.33
N GLU A 173 8.76 9.47 -6.29
CA GLU A 173 9.53 10.55 -5.65
C GLU A 173 10.74 10.01 -4.85
N ALA A 174 10.78 8.72 -4.52
CA ALA A 174 11.83 8.10 -3.71
C ALA A 174 13.21 8.07 -4.39
N ASP A 175 13.27 8.15 -5.72
CA ASP A 175 14.53 8.23 -6.48
C ASP A 175 15.39 9.45 -6.08
N ARG A 176 14.77 10.49 -5.50
CA ARG A 176 15.48 11.66 -4.96
C ARG A 176 16.24 11.37 -3.67
N PHE A 177 15.88 10.29 -2.98
CA PHE A 177 16.35 9.97 -1.63
C PHE A 177 17.18 8.69 -1.57
N ILE A 178 17.01 7.78 -2.53
CA ILE A 178 17.78 6.55 -2.61
C ILE A 178 18.76 6.67 -3.79
N PRO A 179 20.08 6.72 -3.55
CA PRO A 179 21.06 6.66 -4.62
C PRO A 179 20.88 5.41 -5.48
N ARG A 180 21.01 5.56 -6.81
CA ARG A 180 20.89 4.45 -7.77
C ARG A 180 21.73 3.23 -7.39
N GLN A 181 22.98 3.42 -6.97
CA GLN A 181 23.84 2.31 -6.56
C GLN A 181 23.25 1.52 -5.39
N GLN A 182 22.60 2.19 -4.44
CA GLN A 182 22.01 1.54 -3.28
C GLN A 182 20.79 0.70 -3.66
N VAL A 183 20.03 1.09 -4.70
CA VAL A 183 18.96 0.25 -5.27
C VAL A 183 19.54 -1.08 -5.78
N HIS A 184 20.68 -1.04 -6.48
CA HIS A 184 21.37 -2.26 -6.93
C HIS A 184 21.84 -3.13 -5.77
N ASP A 185 22.45 -2.51 -4.76
CA ASP A 185 22.95 -3.23 -3.59
C ASP A 185 21.79 -3.93 -2.85
N PHE A 186 20.63 -3.26 -2.73
CA PHE A 186 19.43 -3.84 -2.13
C PHE A 186 18.85 -5.00 -2.95
N LEU A 187 18.89 -4.92 -4.28
CA LEU A 187 18.42 -6.00 -5.16
C LEU A 187 19.39 -7.19 -5.19
N ALA A 188 20.67 -6.97 -4.92
CA ALA A 188 21.69 -8.02 -4.88
C ALA A 188 21.69 -8.82 -3.56
N GLU A 189 21.23 -8.22 -2.45
CA GLU A 189 21.32 -8.81 -1.11
C GLU A 189 20.02 -9.54 -0.70
N PRO A 190 20.06 -10.88 -0.47
CA PRO A 190 18.86 -11.67 -0.16
C PRO A 190 18.11 -11.25 1.12
N LYS A 191 18.77 -10.61 2.08
CA LYS A 191 18.09 -10.11 3.30
C LYS A 191 17.06 -9.01 3.02
N TYR A 192 17.10 -8.39 1.84
CA TYR A 192 16.12 -7.39 1.43
C TYR A 192 15.05 -7.94 0.48
N MET A 193 14.97 -9.27 0.32
CA MET A 193 14.05 -9.92 -0.62
C MET A 193 12.58 -9.50 -0.41
N GLU A 194 12.18 -9.26 0.83
CA GLU A 194 10.83 -8.76 1.17
C GLU A 194 10.54 -7.37 0.59
N TRP A 195 11.57 -6.55 0.35
CA TRP A 195 11.49 -5.19 -0.17
C TRP A 195 11.81 -5.08 -1.65
N TRP A 196 12.19 -6.18 -2.32
CA TRP A 196 12.57 -6.16 -3.74
C TRP A 196 11.48 -5.58 -4.63
N GLY A 197 10.19 -5.82 -4.33
CA GLY A 197 9.10 -5.21 -5.08
C GLY A 197 9.18 -3.68 -5.12
N LEU A 198 9.52 -3.03 -4.00
CA LEU A 198 9.71 -1.58 -3.93
C LEU A 198 10.93 -1.16 -4.76
N TYR A 199 12.07 -1.83 -4.61
CA TYR A 199 13.30 -1.46 -5.32
C TYR A 199 13.24 -1.72 -6.83
N ILE A 200 12.52 -2.76 -7.29
CA ILE A 200 12.24 -3.00 -8.71
C ILE A 200 11.42 -1.85 -9.30
N LEU A 201 10.43 -1.35 -8.56
CA LEU A 201 9.65 -0.20 -9.01
C LEU A 201 10.52 1.04 -9.20
N LEU A 202 11.45 1.30 -8.28
CA LEU A 202 12.38 2.43 -8.36
C LEU A 202 13.36 2.27 -9.52
N LEU A 203 13.87 1.05 -9.75
CA LEU A 203 14.74 0.74 -10.89
C LEU A 203 14.10 1.14 -12.23
N GLY A 204 12.78 1.00 -12.36
CA GLY A 204 12.06 1.37 -13.59
C GLY A 204 11.87 2.88 -13.82
N VAL A 205 11.88 3.72 -12.77
CA VAL A 205 11.47 5.15 -12.87
C VAL A 205 12.41 5.99 -13.72
N ASP A 206 13.72 5.80 -13.55
CA ASP A 206 14.79 6.48 -14.29
C ASP A 206 15.85 5.47 -14.71
N ALA A 207 15.42 4.41 -15.42
CA ALA A 207 16.30 3.34 -15.85
C ALA A 207 17.29 3.84 -16.92
N THR A 208 18.57 3.56 -16.70
CA THR A 208 19.60 3.64 -17.74
C THR A 208 19.36 2.60 -18.84
N PRO A 209 19.97 2.74 -20.03
CA PRO A 209 19.85 1.72 -21.08
C PRO A 209 20.27 0.31 -20.63
N ALA A 210 21.27 0.19 -19.75
CA ALA A 210 21.68 -1.10 -19.21
C ALA A 210 20.64 -1.68 -18.23
N GLU A 211 20.05 -0.85 -17.37
CA GLU A 211 18.98 -1.28 -16.45
C GLU A 211 17.70 -1.67 -17.20
N ALA A 212 17.40 -0.97 -18.30
CA ALA A 212 16.29 -1.32 -19.17
C ALA A 212 16.44 -2.73 -19.75
N GLU A 213 17.64 -3.12 -20.21
CA GLU A 213 17.89 -4.52 -20.64
C GLU A 213 17.72 -5.51 -19.50
N ILE A 214 18.18 -5.20 -18.28
CA ILE A 214 17.98 -6.06 -17.10
C ILE A 214 16.48 -6.27 -16.83
N ILE A 215 15.68 -5.22 -16.91
CA ILE A 215 14.22 -5.30 -16.72
C ILE A 215 13.56 -6.15 -17.81
N ARG A 216 13.95 -5.97 -19.08
CA ARG A 216 13.44 -6.77 -20.21
C ARG A 216 13.81 -8.25 -20.07
N ASP A 217 15.05 -8.56 -19.70
CA ASP A 217 15.49 -9.93 -19.45
C ASP A 217 14.76 -10.56 -18.26
N ALA A 218 14.57 -9.79 -17.18
CA ALA A 218 13.84 -10.26 -16.01
C ALA A 218 12.41 -10.64 -16.37
N ILE A 219 11.67 -9.79 -17.06
CA ILE A 219 10.26 -10.08 -17.41
C ILE A 219 10.14 -11.19 -18.47
N ASP A 220 11.06 -11.29 -19.43
CA ASP A 220 11.12 -12.42 -20.38
C ASP A 220 11.30 -13.75 -19.65
N ASN A 221 12.23 -13.79 -18.69
CA ASN A 221 12.45 -14.97 -17.85
C ASN A 221 11.21 -15.33 -17.02
N HIS A 222 10.48 -14.35 -16.47
CA HIS A 222 9.23 -14.62 -15.76
C HIS A 222 8.19 -15.27 -16.67
N ALA A 223 8.04 -14.76 -17.90
CA ALA A 223 7.10 -15.31 -18.86
C ALA A 223 7.51 -16.73 -19.30
N ARG A 224 8.80 -16.96 -19.57
CA ARG A 224 9.34 -18.24 -20.03
C ARG A 224 9.27 -19.34 -18.98
N PHE A 225 9.65 -19.02 -17.76
CA PHE A 225 9.75 -19.99 -16.66
C PHE A 225 8.55 -19.96 -15.71
N ASN A 226 7.50 -19.22 -16.06
CA ASN A 226 6.26 -19.12 -15.31
C ASN A 226 6.49 -18.67 -13.86
N GLN A 227 7.36 -17.68 -13.65
CA GLN A 227 7.70 -17.14 -12.34
C GLN A 227 6.74 -16.01 -11.96
N SER A 228 6.51 -15.84 -10.65
CA SER A 228 5.57 -14.83 -10.13
C SER A 228 6.18 -13.90 -9.09
N LEU A 229 7.44 -14.13 -8.69
CA LEU A 229 8.10 -13.32 -7.67
C LEU A 229 8.21 -11.86 -8.12
N ASN A 230 7.51 -10.95 -7.45
CA ASN A 230 7.48 -9.52 -7.79
C ASN A 230 7.03 -9.24 -9.24
N LEU A 231 6.22 -10.12 -9.86
CA LEU A 231 5.80 -9.98 -11.25
C LEU A 231 5.09 -8.65 -11.53
N SER A 232 4.26 -8.17 -10.60
CA SER A 232 3.61 -6.86 -10.75
C SER A 232 4.61 -5.70 -10.76
N ALA A 233 5.68 -5.77 -9.96
CA ALA A 233 6.73 -4.76 -9.95
C ALA A 233 7.54 -4.79 -11.25
N TRP A 234 7.95 -5.97 -11.71
CA TRP A 234 8.67 -6.13 -12.99
C TRP A 234 7.82 -5.66 -14.18
N ALA A 235 6.54 -6.02 -14.23
CA ALA A 235 5.63 -5.56 -15.27
C ALA A 235 5.43 -4.04 -15.22
N THR A 236 5.38 -3.44 -14.03
CA THR A 236 5.29 -1.98 -13.88
C THR A 236 6.57 -1.30 -14.37
N ALA A 237 7.74 -1.85 -14.04
CA ALA A 237 9.03 -1.35 -14.51
C ALA A 237 9.16 -1.46 -16.04
N LEU A 238 8.69 -2.56 -16.65
CA LEU A 238 8.64 -2.69 -18.11
C LEU A 238 7.81 -1.57 -18.75
N ILE A 239 6.65 -1.24 -18.17
CA ILE A 239 5.80 -0.17 -18.70
C ILE A 239 6.46 1.21 -18.52
N GLU A 240 7.23 1.44 -17.44
CA GLU A 240 7.99 2.69 -17.29
C GLU A 240 9.03 2.85 -18.41
N ILE A 241 9.80 1.79 -18.72
CA ILE A 241 10.90 1.87 -19.69
C ILE A 241 10.43 1.86 -21.15
N ASP A 242 9.35 1.14 -21.46
CA ASP A 242 8.92 0.87 -22.84
C ASP A 242 7.53 1.43 -23.20
N GLY A 243 6.81 2.02 -22.25
CA GLY A 243 5.51 2.65 -22.47
C GLY A 243 4.49 1.72 -23.14
N GLU A 244 3.93 2.13 -24.27
CA GLU A 244 2.96 1.32 -25.03
C GLU A 244 3.55 -0.01 -25.53
N THR A 245 4.82 -0.05 -25.92
CA THR A 245 5.49 -1.29 -26.37
C THR A 245 5.58 -2.31 -25.23
N GLY A 246 5.82 -1.84 -23.99
CA GLY A 246 5.79 -2.69 -22.81
C GLY A 246 4.39 -3.28 -22.57
N ILE A 247 3.33 -2.50 -22.79
CA ILE A 247 1.95 -2.97 -22.70
C ILE A 247 1.66 -4.01 -23.80
N ASP A 248 2.10 -3.78 -25.04
CA ASP A 248 1.96 -4.73 -26.15
C ASP A 248 2.58 -6.08 -25.79
N TRP A 249 3.78 -6.05 -25.22
CA TRP A 249 4.49 -7.25 -24.81
C TRP A 249 3.73 -8.00 -23.71
N LEU A 250 3.25 -7.31 -22.66
CA LEU A 250 2.47 -7.91 -21.57
C LEU A 250 1.15 -8.52 -22.06
N GLU A 251 0.48 -7.84 -22.98
CA GLU A 251 -0.75 -8.33 -23.60
C GLU A 251 -0.52 -9.66 -24.33
N GLN A 252 0.53 -9.74 -25.14
CA GLN A 252 0.87 -10.94 -25.92
C GLN A 252 1.32 -12.12 -25.06
N HIS A 253 2.04 -11.87 -23.95
CA HIS A 253 2.66 -12.93 -23.16
C HIS A 253 1.82 -13.39 -21.96
N TYR A 254 0.89 -12.54 -21.49
CA TYR A 254 0.03 -12.81 -20.35
C TYR A 254 -1.46 -12.70 -20.69
N LEU A 255 -1.94 -11.52 -21.10
CA LEU A 255 -3.38 -11.24 -21.13
C LEU A 255 -4.16 -12.02 -22.19
N MET A 256 -3.54 -12.31 -23.35
CA MET A 256 -4.15 -13.06 -24.44
C MET A 256 -3.99 -14.58 -24.30
N LYS A 257 -3.36 -15.07 -23.23
CA LYS A 257 -2.98 -16.47 -23.08
C LYS A 257 -3.91 -17.17 -22.10
N PRO A 258 -4.99 -17.83 -22.55
CA PRO A 258 -6.00 -18.42 -21.65
C PRO A 258 -5.44 -19.48 -20.69
N ASN A 259 -4.28 -20.08 -21.01
CA ASN A 259 -3.61 -21.06 -20.16
C ASN A 259 -2.72 -20.43 -19.07
N ARG A 260 -2.57 -19.09 -19.05
CA ARG A 260 -1.83 -18.41 -17.99
C ARG A 260 -2.62 -18.46 -16.68
N PRO A 261 -1.96 -18.79 -15.57
CA PRO A 261 -2.56 -18.70 -14.24
C PRO A 261 -3.17 -17.30 -13.98
N ASN A 262 -4.41 -17.27 -13.47
CA ASN A 262 -5.13 -16.01 -13.21
C ASN A 262 -4.44 -15.12 -12.15
N ASP A 263 -3.67 -15.69 -11.22
CA ASP A 263 -2.83 -14.95 -10.28
C ASP A 263 -1.71 -14.16 -10.98
N GLN A 264 -1.04 -14.77 -11.97
CA GLN A 264 -0.04 -14.08 -12.79
C GLN A 264 -0.65 -12.98 -13.67
N VAL A 265 -1.78 -13.29 -14.31
CA VAL A 265 -2.51 -12.30 -15.12
C VAL A 265 -3.02 -11.17 -14.25
N LEU A 266 -3.42 -11.46 -13.01
CA LEU A 266 -3.79 -10.44 -12.04
C LEU A 266 -2.60 -9.54 -11.66
N ASP A 267 -1.39 -10.09 -11.49
CA ASP A 267 -0.21 -9.26 -11.20
C ASP A 267 0.17 -8.35 -12.36
N VAL A 268 0.04 -8.81 -13.61
CA VAL A 268 0.20 -7.97 -14.80
C VAL A 268 -0.90 -6.92 -14.89
N LEU A 269 -2.15 -7.29 -14.59
CA LEU A 269 -3.25 -6.34 -14.53
C LEU A 269 -2.99 -5.26 -13.47
N LYS A 270 -2.49 -5.59 -12.27
CA LYS A 270 -2.12 -4.59 -11.26
C LYS A 270 -1.13 -3.57 -11.80
N ALA A 271 -0.13 -4.00 -12.57
CA ALA A 271 0.83 -3.09 -13.21
C ALA A 271 0.14 -2.12 -14.19
N LEU A 272 -0.83 -2.60 -14.96
CA LEU A 272 -1.65 -1.75 -15.84
C LEU A 272 -2.53 -0.79 -15.03
N SER A 273 -3.17 -1.25 -13.96
CA SER A 273 -3.99 -0.44 -13.06
C SER A 273 -3.18 0.72 -12.47
N VAL A 274 -1.95 0.43 -12.02
CA VAL A 274 -1.00 1.41 -11.49
C VAL A 274 -0.71 2.50 -12.53
N GLN A 275 -0.39 2.10 -13.75
CA GLN A 275 -0.02 3.03 -14.82
C GLN A 275 -1.23 3.85 -15.31
N GLY A 276 -2.42 3.27 -15.33
CA GLY A 276 -3.67 3.94 -15.66
C GLY A 276 -4.17 4.88 -14.55
N ALA A 277 -3.84 4.62 -13.28
CA ALA A 277 -4.29 5.43 -12.14
C ALA A 277 -3.65 6.83 -12.09
N LYS A 278 -2.48 7.06 -12.71
CA LYS A 278 -1.83 8.38 -12.76
C LYS A 278 -2.79 9.42 -13.35
N ILE A 279 -2.93 10.58 -12.69
CA ILE A 279 -3.95 11.61 -13.02
C ILE A 279 -3.93 11.98 -14.50
N ASP A 280 -2.72 12.15 -15.05
CA ASP A 280 -2.38 12.55 -16.41
C ASP A 280 -1.91 11.40 -17.31
N SER A 281 -2.26 10.15 -16.95
CA SER A 281 -1.83 8.97 -17.70
C SER A 281 -2.23 9.02 -19.17
N THR A 282 -1.25 9.15 -20.04
CA THR A 282 -1.39 9.03 -21.51
C THR A 282 -1.67 7.58 -21.93
N LEU A 283 -1.34 6.61 -21.07
CA LEU A 283 -1.43 5.18 -21.37
C LEU A 283 -2.84 4.60 -21.17
N ARG A 284 -3.76 5.31 -20.49
CA ARG A 284 -5.13 4.81 -20.21
C ARG A 284 -5.83 4.28 -21.45
N LEU A 285 -5.71 4.96 -22.58
CA LEU A 285 -6.33 4.53 -23.83
C LEU A 285 -5.76 3.20 -24.31
N ARG A 286 -4.43 3.04 -24.27
CA ARG A 286 -3.75 1.79 -24.66
C ARG A 286 -4.08 0.66 -23.69
N ILE A 287 -4.06 0.92 -22.38
CA ILE A 287 -4.42 -0.04 -21.33
C ILE A 287 -5.86 -0.54 -21.51
N ALA A 288 -6.80 0.38 -21.73
CA ALA A 288 -8.20 0.03 -21.96
C ALA A 288 -8.35 -0.93 -23.16
N LYS A 289 -7.57 -0.77 -24.24
CA LYS A 289 -7.60 -1.73 -25.36
C LYS A 289 -7.18 -3.14 -24.93
N SER A 290 -6.13 -3.27 -24.12
CA SER A 290 -5.68 -4.56 -23.58
C SER A 290 -6.72 -5.23 -22.67
N TYR A 291 -7.57 -4.45 -22.00
CA TYR A 291 -8.63 -5.00 -21.16
C TYR A 291 -9.69 -5.79 -21.94
N ASN A 292 -9.91 -5.51 -23.23
CA ASN A 292 -10.78 -6.36 -24.05
C ASN A 292 -10.21 -7.77 -24.17
N ALA A 293 -8.93 -7.89 -24.53
CA ALA A 293 -8.27 -9.18 -24.70
C ALA A 293 -8.22 -9.99 -23.39
N LEU A 294 -8.02 -9.29 -22.27
CA LEU A 294 -8.09 -9.88 -20.94
C LEU A 294 -9.49 -10.40 -20.59
N ILE A 295 -10.55 -9.62 -20.82
CA ILE A 295 -11.92 -10.07 -20.52
C ILE A 295 -12.28 -11.32 -21.32
N GLU A 296 -11.82 -11.42 -22.56
CA GLU A 296 -12.05 -12.58 -23.41
C GLU A 296 -11.31 -13.83 -22.92
N SER A 297 -10.03 -13.68 -22.53
CA SER A 297 -9.16 -14.82 -22.17
C SER A 297 -9.25 -15.20 -20.69
N HIS A 298 -9.52 -14.24 -19.81
CA HIS A 298 -9.54 -14.35 -18.34
C HIS A 298 -10.79 -13.67 -17.73
N PRO A 299 -12.00 -14.11 -18.07
CA PRO A 299 -13.24 -13.45 -17.64
C PRO A 299 -13.42 -13.38 -16.12
N ALA A 300 -12.79 -14.27 -15.36
CA ALA A 300 -12.77 -14.23 -13.89
C ALA A 300 -12.11 -12.96 -13.32
N LEU A 301 -11.28 -12.26 -14.10
CA LEU A 301 -10.61 -11.02 -13.69
C LEU A 301 -11.34 -9.75 -14.14
N ALA A 302 -12.46 -9.87 -14.87
CA ALA A 302 -13.21 -8.74 -15.41
C ALA A 302 -13.72 -7.75 -14.33
N GLY A 303 -13.86 -8.22 -13.08
CA GLY A 303 -14.23 -7.38 -11.95
C GLY A 303 -13.18 -6.33 -11.61
N TRP A 304 -11.89 -6.64 -11.80
CA TRP A 304 -10.80 -5.69 -11.62
C TRP A 304 -10.81 -4.61 -12.72
N VAL A 305 -10.99 -5.04 -13.97
CA VAL A 305 -11.18 -4.13 -15.11
C VAL A 305 -12.34 -3.15 -14.86
N ALA A 306 -13.49 -3.66 -14.38
CA ALA A 306 -14.65 -2.83 -14.07
C ALA A 306 -14.35 -1.77 -12.98
N ARG A 307 -13.51 -2.09 -11.99
CA ARG A 307 -13.10 -1.13 -10.94
C ARG A 307 -12.23 -0.02 -11.51
N ASP A 308 -11.22 -0.37 -12.30
CA ASP A 308 -10.33 0.60 -12.93
C ASP A 308 -11.11 1.54 -13.84
N LEU A 309 -11.94 0.99 -14.73
CA LEU A 309 -12.74 1.79 -15.64
C LEU A 309 -13.74 2.68 -14.89
N THR A 310 -14.30 2.21 -13.76
CA THR A 310 -15.15 3.05 -12.91
C THR A 310 -14.35 4.21 -12.31
N ALA A 311 -13.14 3.94 -11.79
CA ALA A 311 -12.27 4.95 -11.20
C ALA A 311 -11.85 6.00 -12.24
N TRP A 312 -11.63 5.57 -13.49
CA TRP A 312 -11.29 6.46 -14.61
C TRP A 312 -12.50 7.12 -15.27
N SER A 313 -13.72 6.80 -14.81
CA SER A 313 -14.99 7.23 -15.43
C SER A 313 -15.07 6.89 -16.93
N ASP A 314 -14.53 5.73 -17.32
CA ASP A 314 -14.49 5.24 -18.69
C ASP A 314 -15.62 4.23 -18.95
N TRP A 315 -16.67 4.66 -19.64
CA TRP A 315 -17.89 3.87 -19.83
C TRP A 315 -17.93 3.04 -21.12
N ARG A 316 -16.84 2.99 -21.88
CA ARG A 316 -16.79 2.34 -23.21
C ARG A 316 -17.01 0.82 -23.19
N PHE A 317 -16.87 0.18 -22.03
CA PHE A 317 -16.97 -1.27 -21.86
C PHE A 317 -18.37 -1.73 -21.40
N ALA A 318 -19.34 -0.83 -21.32
CA ALA A 318 -20.69 -1.15 -20.84
C ALA A 318 -21.32 -2.36 -21.57
N ASP A 319 -21.18 -2.44 -22.89
CA ASP A 319 -21.77 -3.55 -23.65
C ASP A 319 -20.98 -4.86 -23.52
N VAL A 320 -19.65 -4.78 -23.50
CA VAL A 320 -18.75 -5.93 -23.30
C VAL A 320 -19.04 -6.59 -21.95
N LEU A 321 -19.08 -5.79 -20.88
CA LEU A 321 -19.32 -6.29 -19.53
C LEU A 321 -20.76 -6.74 -19.31
N ARG A 322 -21.75 -6.09 -19.94
CA ARG A 322 -23.15 -6.55 -19.93
C ARG A 322 -23.29 -7.89 -20.61
N LYS A 323 -22.60 -8.11 -21.73
CA LYS A 323 -22.59 -9.40 -22.44
C LYS A 323 -21.99 -10.48 -21.55
N LEU A 324 -20.83 -10.22 -20.93
CA LEU A 324 -20.20 -11.15 -20.00
C LEU A 324 -21.13 -11.54 -18.84
N ARG A 325 -21.81 -10.57 -18.21
CA ARG A 325 -22.75 -10.84 -17.11
C ARG A 325 -23.95 -11.70 -17.49
N LYS A 326 -24.39 -11.62 -18.75
CA LYS A 326 -25.49 -12.44 -19.28
C LYS A 326 -25.07 -13.85 -19.64
N GLN A 327 -23.78 -14.08 -19.89
CA GLN A 327 -23.25 -15.41 -20.18
C GLN A 327 -23.09 -16.20 -18.88
N SER A 328 -23.33 -17.51 -18.92
CA SER A 328 -23.12 -18.42 -17.78
C SER A 328 -21.63 -18.71 -17.54
N VAL A 329 -20.77 -17.69 -17.66
CA VAL A 329 -19.34 -17.79 -17.34
C VAL A 329 -19.20 -17.80 -15.82
N ALA A 330 -18.45 -18.76 -15.29
CA ALA A 330 -18.17 -18.85 -13.87
C ALA A 330 -17.31 -17.65 -13.43
N ILE A 331 -17.93 -16.69 -12.75
CA ILE A 331 -17.27 -15.56 -12.08
C ILE A 331 -17.73 -15.52 -10.63
N ASP A 332 -16.84 -15.07 -9.74
CA ASP A 332 -17.16 -14.97 -8.32
C ASP A 332 -18.09 -13.77 -8.02
N ALA A 333 -18.66 -13.75 -6.82
CA ALA A 333 -19.60 -12.71 -6.40
C ALA A 333 -18.99 -11.29 -6.35
N SER A 334 -17.69 -11.18 -6.03
CA SER A 334 -16.98 -9.89 -5.99
C SER A 334 -16.79 -9.32 -7.39
N THR A 335 -16.44 -10.20 -8.33
CA THR A 335 -16.34 -9.85 -9.76
C THR A 335 -17.70 -9.43 -10.33
N ALA A 336 -18.75 -10.21 -10.05
CA ALA A 336 -20.12 -9.88 -10.42
C ALA A 336 -20.55 -8.50 -9.91
N TYR A 337 -20.33 -8.24 -8.62
CA TYR A 337 -20.68 -6.96 -7.99
C TYR A 337 -19.95 -5.77 -8.62
N ALA A 338 -18.64 -5.89 -8.86
CA ALA A 338 -17.86 -4.82 -9.47
C ALA A 338 -18.37 -4.45 -10.87
N ILE A 339 -18.74 -5.45 -11.67
CA ILE A 339 -19.33 -5.23 -12.99
C ILE A 339 -20.71 -4.57 -12.87
N ASP A 340 -21.57 -5.05 -11.99
CA ASP A 340 -22.92 -4.49 -11.81
C ASP A 340 -22.86 -3.02 -11.35
N TYR A 341 -21.90 -2.70 -10.46
CA TYR A 341 -21.62 -1.32 -10.05
C TYR A 341 -21.17 -0.46 -11.23
N TYR A 342 -20.21 -0.93 -12.03
CA TYR A 342 -19.76 -0.24 -13.24
C TYR A 342 -20.92 0.05 -14.21
N LEU A 343 -21.75 -0.97 -14.51
CA LEU A 343 -22.89 -0.82 -15.41
C LEU A 343 -23.92 0.19 -14.89
N LYS A 344 -24.16 0.19 -13.57
CA LYS A 344 -25.04 1.18 -12.95
C LYS A 344 -24.50 2.60 -13.08
N ARG A 345 -23.19 2.79 -12.89
CA ARG A 345 -22.53 4.09 -13.04
C ARG A 345 -22.54 4.56 -14.50
N ALA A 346 -22.26 3.67 -15.45
CA ALA A 346 -22.32 3.95 -16.88
C ALA A 346 -23.72 4.41 -17.32
N GLN A 347 -24.78 3.76 -16.81
CA GLN A 347 -26.16 4.15 -17.10
C GLN A 347 -26.51 5.55 -16.57
N LEU A 348 -25.95 5.95 -15.43
CA LEU A 348 -26.21 7.27 -14.83
C LEU A 348 -25.44 8.41 -15.51
N ALA A 349 -24.41 8.08 -16.31
CA ALA A 349 -23.59 9.05 -17.04
C ALA A 349 -24.09 9.32 -18.48
N GLN A 350 -25.09 8.55 -18.93
CA GLN A 350 -25.86 8.76 -20.16
C GLN A 350 -27.12 9.57 -19.84
#